data_AF-A0A8T3D8E1-F1
#
_entry.id   AF-A0A8T3D8E1-F1
#
_cell.length_a   1.000
_cell.length_b   1.000
_cell.length_c   1.000
_cell.angle_alpha   90.00
_cell.angle_beta   90.00
_cell.angle_gamma   90.00
#
_symmetry.space_group_name_H-M   'P 1'
#
loop_
_entity.id
_entity.type
_entity.pdbx_description
1 polymer ?
#
loop_
_entity_poly.entity_id
_entity_poly.type
_entity_poly.pdbx_seq_one_letter_code
_entity_poly.pdbx_strand_id
1 'polypeptide(L)'
;MSVISSSLSKQQEKQIQGLFGNVNLSLLYKASVHGYSAATFHQKCDSQGPTITVAYNSSGFVFGGYTSKNYAQTGQNVFDDKAFLFSIHDGNVVRVPAANPQYAFTDGRAGPSFMGDLIFLYQNTTAVYSNPGNYYNFNPDEIHGNDLQLTDCEVYRVEEHELLDKPWRNIKWDSAGKKELMDSIKNYSPMVSSVDQARILLIGHVWQQRHQSDHAVSHLQNKAKQKKR
;
A
#
# COMPACT_ATOMS: atom_id res chain seq x y z
N MET A 1 -13.74 14.60 -3.45
CA MET A 1 -13.14 13.94 -2.28
C MET A 1 -11.69 14.36 -2.21
N SER A 2 -11.25 14.95 -1.10
CA SER A 2 -9.83 15.27 -0.93
C SER A 2 -9.03 13.98 -0.92
N VAL A 3 -8.00 13.88 -1.76
CA VAL A 3 -7.10 12.71 -1.75
C VAL A 3 -6.28 12.82 -0.48
N ILE A 4 -6.45 11.85 0.43
CA ILE A 4 -5.64 11.78 1.65
C ILE A 4 -4.22 11.39 1.22
N SER A 5 -3.24 12.26 1.50
CA SER A 5 -1.84 11.99 1.19
C SER A 5 -1.14 11.36 2.39
N SER A 6 -0.35 10.32 2.10
CA SER A 6 0.55 9.68 3.07
C SER A 6 1.61 10.64 3.58
N SER A 7 2.00 10.50 4.86
CA SER A 7 3.17 11.15 5.47
C SER A 7 4.48 10.38 5.23
N LEU A 8 4.42 9.15 4.69
CA LEU A 8 5.62 8.38 4.37
C LEU A 8 6.42 9.08 3.27
N SER A 9 7.72 9.22 3.49
CA SER A 9 8.64 9.45 2.38
C SER A 9 8.71 8.19 1.50
N LYS A 10 9.09 8.36 0.22
CA LYS A 10 9.33 7.24 -0.70
C LYS A 10 10.38 6.25 -0.19
N GLN A 11 11.31 6.70 0.65
CA GLN A 11 12.32 5.84 1.24
C GLN A 11 11.73 4.99 2.37
N GLN A 12 10.95 5.59 3.28
CA GLN A 12 10.26 4.87 4.35
C GLN A 12 9.23 3.89 3.79
N GLU A 13 8.48 4.27 2.75
CA GLU A 13 7.56 3.38 2.06
C GLU A 13 8.29 2.13 1.53
N LYS A 14 9.43 2.29 0.86
CA LYS A 14 10.26 1.17 0.39
C LYS A 14 10.81 0.30 1.53
N GLN A 15 11.23 0.92 2.64
CA GLN A 15 11.71 0.19 3.82
C GLN A 15 10.59 -0.66 4.43
N ILE A 16 9.37 -0.11 4.54
CA ILE A 16 8.19 -0.84 5.00
C ILE A 16 7.84 -1.98 4.04
N GLN A 17 7.81 -1.73 2.72
CA GLN A 17 7.58 -2.78 1.72
C GLN A 17 8.60 -3.91 1.85
N GLY A 18 9.88 -3.58 2.10
CA GLY A 18 10.94 -4.55 2.35
C GLY A 18 10.71 -5.49 3.54
N LEU A 19 9.81 -5.16 4.48
CA LEU A 19 9.42 -6.04 5.58
C LEU A 19 8.55 -7.23 5.13
N PHE A 20 7.92 -7.12 3.96
CA PHE A 20 6.99 -8.11 3.41
C PHE A 20 7.48 -8.73 2.09
N GLY A 21 8.29 -7.99 1.32
CA GLY A 21 8.62 -8.29 -0.07
C GLY A 21 7.85 -7.37 -1.03
N ASN A 22 7.20 -7.94 -2.04
CA ASN A 22 6.45 -7.17 -3.04
C ASN A 22 5.00 -6.95 -2.58
N VAL A 23 4.74 -5.83 -1.90
CA VAL A 23 3.41 -5.43 -1.47
C VAL A 23 3.08 -3.99 -1.89
N ASN A 24 1.78 -3.74 -2.09
CA ASN A 24 1.23 -2.40 -2.22
C ASN A 24 0.64 -1.96 -0.87
N LEU A 25 0.79 -0.67 -0.56
CA LEU A 25 0.23 -0.06 0.63
C LEU A 25 -0.89 0.89 0.22
N SER A 26 -2.10 0.59 0.68
CA SER A 26 -3.29 1.40 0.42
C SER A 26 -3.71 2.13 1.69
N LEU A 27 -3.55 3.46 1.74
CA LEU A 27 -3.86 4.27 2.93
C LEU A 27 -5.37 4.23 3.25
N LEU A 28 -5.71 3.75 4.45
CA LEU A 28 -7.10 3.65 4.94
C LEU A 28 -7.46 4.78 5.89
N TYR A 29 -6.54 5.09 6.79
CA TYR A 29 -6.76 6.01 7.91
C TYR A 29 -5.52 6.87 8.16
N LYS A 30 -5.75 8.13 8.49
CA LYS A 30 -4.74 9.11 8.90
C LYS A 30 -5.32 9.94 10.05
N ALA A 31 -4.72 9.87 11.22
CA ALA A 31 -5.26 10.44 12.46
C ALA A 31 -5.36 11.97 12.39
N SER A 32 -4.38 12.64 11.80
CA SER A 32 -4.42 14.10 11.56
C SER A 32 -5.58 14.56 10.66
N VAL A 33 -6.17 13.67 9.85
CA VAL A 33 -7.30 13.98 8.96
C VAL A 33 -8.62 13.46 9.52
N HIS A 34 -8.63 12.25 10.08
CA HIS A 34 -9.84 11.58 10.54
C HIS A 34 -10.12 11.74 12.04
N GLY A 35 -9.17 12.28 12.80
CA GLY A 35 -9.21 12.37 14.26
C GLY A 35 -8.62 11.14 14.95
N TYR A 36 -8.15 11.31 16.19
CA TYR A 36 -7.39 10.34 16.96
C TYR A 36 -8.26 9.33 17.75
N SER A 37 -9.52 9.15 17.38
CA SER A 37 -10.42 8.27 18.12
C SER A 37 -10.38 6.83 17.60
N ALA A 38 -10.48 5.86 18.51
CA ALA A 38 -10.62 4.44 18.17
C ALA A 38 -11.89 4.19 17.32
N ALA A 39 -12.96 4.94 17.57
CA ALA A 39 -14.21 4.84 16.80
C ALA A 39 -14.00 5.18 15.32
N THR A 40 -13.30 6.28 15.02
CA THR A 40 -12.97 6.67 13.64
C THR A 40 -11.98 5.73 12.98
N PHE A 41 -11.05 5.15 13.74
CA PHE A 41 -10.15 4.11 13.28
C PHE A 41 -10.95 2.86 12.83
N HIS A 42 -11.81 2.32 13.69
CA HIS A 42 -12.62 1.14 13.38
C HIS A 42 -13.55 1.36 12.19
N GLN A 43 -14.17 2.53 12.07
CA GLN A 43 -15.00 2.89 10.91
C GLN A 43 -14.24 2.78 9.57
N LYS A 44 -12.92 2.97 9.59
CA LYS A 44 -12.07 2.96 8.38
C LYS A 44 -11.33 1.64 8.17
N CYS A 45 -10.95 0.96 9.24
CA CYS A 45 -9.99 -0.15 9.21
C CYS A 45 -10.62 -1.53 9.45
N ASP A 46 -11.85 -1.60 9.98
CA ASP A 46 -12.51 -2.88 10.21
C ASP A 46 -12.77 -3.63 8.90
N SER A 47 -12.56 -4.95 8.95
CA SER A 47 -12.73 -5.87 7.81
C SER A 47 -11.92 -5.50 6.55
N GLN A 48 -10.82 -4.76 6.68
CA GLN A 48 -9.98 -4.36 5.55
C GLN A 48 -8.90 -5.39 5.16
N GLY A 49 -8.75 -6.50 5.89
CA GLY A 49 -7.70 -7.49 5.67
C GLY A 49 -6.42 -7.18 6.44
N PRO A 50 -5.27 -7.70 5.98
CA PRO A 50 -3.96 -7.39 6.54
C PRO A 50 -3.68 -5.89 6.56
N THR A 51 -3.19 -5.39 7.68
CA THR A 51 -2.90 -3.96 7.85
C THR A 51 -1.60 -3.71 8.58
N ILE A 52 -0.96 -2.60 8.25
CA ILE A 52 0.16 -2.05 8.99
C ILE A 52 -0.22 -0.68 9.55
N THR A 53 -0.07 -0.54 10.87
CA THR A 53 -0.18 0.74 11.59
C THR A 53 1.19 1.39 11.59
N VAL A 54 1.26 2.67 11.24
CA VAL A 54 2.47 3.48 11.11
C VAL A 54 2.29 4.76 11.90
N ALA A 55 3.08 4.92 12.94
CA ALA A 55 3.06 6.06 13.84
C ALA A 55 4.34 6.88 13.71
N TYR A 56 4.19 8.19 13.92
CA TYR A 56 5.26 9.17 13.78
C TYR A 56 5.40 9.94 15.09
N ASN A 57 6.62 10.20 15.54
CA ASN A 57 6.87 11.04 16.71
C ASN A 57 7.85 12.18 16.39
N SER A 58 8.06 13.09 17.36
CA SER A 58 8.89 14.28 17.15
C SER A 58 10.39 13.95 17.19
N SER A 59 10.75 12.82 17.79
CA SER A 59 12.11 12.27 17.78
C SER A 59 12.53 11.65 16.44
N GLY A 60 11.67 11.67 15.42
CA GLY A 60 12.00 11.20 14.07
C GLY A 60 11.88 9.68 13.88
N PHE A 61 11.21 8.98 14.79
CA PHE A 61 10.90 7.56 14.64
C PHE A 61 9.65 7.38 13.78
N VAL A 62 9.69 6.40 12.88
CA VAL A 62 8.52 5.85 12.19
C VAL A 62 8.38 4.40 12.59
N PHE A 63 7.38 4.12 13.42
CA PHE A 63 7.27 2.83 14.10
C PHE A 63 5.83 2.35 14.12
N GLY A 64 5.62 1.10 14.46
CA GLY A 64 4.29 0.54 14.32
C GLY A 64 4.25 -0.97 14.45
N GLY A 65 3.17 -1.53 13.92
CA GLY A 65 3.02 -2.97 13.85
C GLY A 65 2.09 -3.41 12.74
N TYR A 66 2.25 -4.68 12.38
CA TYR A 66 1.50 -5.35 11.33
C TYR A 66 0.71 -6.51 11.91
N THR A 67 -0.51 -6.70 11.40
CA THR A 67 -1.29 -7.92 11.58
C THR A 67 -1.79 -8.43 10.24
N SER A 68 -1.77 -9.76 10.06
CA SER A 68 -2.37 -10.45 8.92
C SER A 68 -3.88 -10.66 9.06
N LYS A 69 -4.46 -10.22 10.18
CA LYS A 69 -5.86 -10.48 10.56
C LYS A 69 -6.72 -9.24 10.37
N ASN A 70 -8.03 -9.48 10.33
CA ASN A 70 -9.03 -8.42 10.32
C ASN A 70 -9.26 -7.87 11.73
N TYR A 71 -9.54 -6.58 11.82
CA TYR A 71 -10.27 -6.01 12.95
C TYR A 71 -11.76 -6.36 12.82
N ALA A 72 -12.31 -6.93 13.89
CA ALA A 72 -13.72 -7.33 14.02
C ALA A 72 -14.31 -6.96 15.39
N GLN A 73 -13.53 -6.34 16.29
CA GLN A 73 -13.94 -5.87 17.61
C GLN A 73 -14.51 -6.97 18.52
N THR A 74 -14.02 -8.20 18.38
CA THR A 74 -14.48 -9.38 19.14
C THR A 74 -14.10 -9.36 20.63
N GLY A 75 -13.16 -8.51 21.02
CA GLY A 75 -12.57 -8.46 22.35
C GLY A 75 -11.64 -9.64 22.67
N GLN A 76 -11.30 -10.46 21.68
CA GLN A 76 -10.48 -11.66 21.86
C GLN A 76 -9.03 -11.43 21.48
N ASN A 77 -8.18 -12.29 22.02
CA ASN A 77 -6.79 -12.41 21.60
C ASN A 77 -6.76 -13.19 20.28
N VAL A 78 -6.03 -12.68 19.30
CA VAL A 78 -6.01 -13.26 17.96
C VAL A 78 -4.68 -13.94 17.72
N PHE A 79 -4.75 -15.20 17.27
CA PHE A 79 -3.60 -15.92 16.75
C PHE A 79 -3.12 -15.28 15.44
N ASP A 80 -1.87 -14.84 15.38
CA ASP A 80 -1.25 -14.30 14.18
C ASP A 80 0.26 -14.55 14.19
N ASP A 81 0.70 -15.58 13.48
CA ASP A 81 2.11 -15.97 13.31
C ASP A 81 2.89 -15.04 12.37
N LYS A 82 2.19 -14.15 11.67
CA LYS A 82 2.80 -13.15 10.79
C LYS A 82 2.88 -11.77 11.44
N ALA A 83 2.33 -11.57 12.63
CA ALA A 83 2.37 -10.28 13.31
C ALA A 83 3.79 -9.89 13.76
N PHE A 84 4.08 -8.60 13.64
CA PHE A 84 5.35 -8.03 14.11
C PHE A 84 5.21 -6.55 14.41
N LEU A 85 6.09 -6.03 15.26
CA LEU A 85 6.36 -4.61 15.41
C LEU A 85 7.54 -4.21 14.53
N PHE A 86 7.60 -2.93 14.15
CA PHE A 86 8.73 -2.38 13.43
C PHE A 86 9.07 -0.96 13.89
N SER A 87 10.29 -0.54 13.56
CA SER A 87 10.75 0.84 13.72
C SER A 87 11.71 1.21 12.59
N ILE A 88 11.67 2.46 12.16
CA ILE A 88 12.57 3.08 11.21
C ILE A 88 13.09 4.37 11.85
N HIS A 89 14.41 4.46 12.02
CA HIS A 89 15.08 5.66 12.52
C HIS A 89 16.47 5.78 11.90
N ASP A 90 16.79 6.96 11.35
CA ASP A 90 18.06 7.24 10.65
C ASP A 90 18.44 6.19 9.60
N GLY A 91 17.43 5.65 8.90
CA GLY A 91 17.62 4.62 7.86
C GLY A 91 17.77 3.19 8.39
N ASN A 92 17.92 2.99 9.70
CA ASN A 92 17.93 1.67 10.32
C ASN A 92 16.50 1.15 10.45
N VAL A 93 16.33 -0.15 10.19
CA VAL A 93 15.02 -0.82 10.27
C VAL A 93 15.11 -1.93 11.31
N VAL A 94 14.22 -1.89 12.29
CA VAL A 94 14.07 -2.91 13.33
C VAL A 94 12.76 -3.66 13.09
N ARG A 95 12.77 -4.98 13.24
CA ARG A 95 11.58 -5.84 13.18
C ARG A 95 11.56 -6.78 14.37
N VAL A 96 10.45 -6.79 15.10
CA VAL A 96 10.26 -7.61 16.31
C VAL A 96 9.04 -8.50 16.13
N PRO A 97 9.20 -9.83 15.96
CA PRO A 97 8.06 -10.74 15.86
C PRO A 97 7.35 -10.87 17.22
N ALA A 98 6.08 -11.30 17.18
CA ALA A 98 5.38 -11.72 18.39
C ALA A 98 6.12 -12.89 19.06
N ALA A 99 6.35 -12.81 20.38
CA ALA A 99 7.00 -13.88 21.14
C ALA A 99 6.13 -15.14 21.22
N ASN A 100 4.80 -14.96 21.22
CA ASN A 100 3.83 -16.04 21.14
C ASN A 100 2.73 -15.66 20.15
N PRO A 101 2.64 -16.32 18.97
CA PRO A 101 1.62 -16.06 17.97
C PRO A 101 0.18 -16.11 18.48
N GLN A 102 -0.12 -16.89 19.53
CA GLN A 102 -1.45 -16.98 20.14
C GLN A 102 -1.91 -15.65 20.76
N TYR A 103 -0.95 -14.79 21.09
CA TYR A 103 -1.14 -13.48 21.70
C TYR A 103 -0.33 -12.48 20.86
N ALA A 104 -0.73 -12.30 19.61
CA ALA A 104 -0.11 -11.36 18.69
C ALA A 104 -0.84 -10.02 18.63
N PHE A 105 -2.16 -10.06 18.65
CA PHE A 105 -3.03 -8.90 18.43
C PHE A 105 -4.32 -8.99 19.26
N THR A 106 -4.74 -7.87 19.86
CA THR A 106 -6.01 -7.80 20.61
C THR A 106 -7.07 -7.14 19.73
N ASP A 107 -8.09 -7.91 19.33
CA ASP A 107 -9.20 -7.42 18.52
C ASP A 107 -10.24 -6.68 19.36
N GLY A 108 -9.81 -5.61 20.03
CA GLY A 108 -10.63 -4.84 20.95
C GLY A 108 -11.43 -3.71 20.29
N ARG A 109 -11.98 -2.85 21.14
CA ARG A 109 -12.62 -1.57 20.74
C ARG A 109 -11.68 -0.36 20.84
N ALA A 110 -10.43 -0.62 21.21
CA ALA A 110 -9.38 0.39 21.28
C ALA A 110 -8.78 0.63 19.88
N GLY A 111 -7.88 1.61 19.76
CA GLY A 111 -7.04 1.72 18.57
C GLY A 111 -6.17 0.46 18.35
N PRO A 112 -5.31 0.46 17.31
CA PRO A 112 -4.41 -0.65 17.05
C PRO A 112 -3.64 -1.07 18.32
N SER A 113 -3.73 -2.36 18.69
CA SER A 113 -3.19 -2.90 19.95
C SER A 113 -2.47 -4.23 19.72
N PHE A 114 -1.16 -4.23 19.97
CA PHE A 114 -0.30 -5.39 19.88
C PHE A 114 -0.16 -6.04 21.25
N MET A 115 -1.22 -6.74 21.66
CA MET A 115 -1.42 -7.36 22.99
C MET A 115 -1.18 -6.44 24.18
N GLY A 116 -1.46 -5.16 24.04
CA GLY A 116 -1.26 -4.20 25.11
C GLY A 116 0.20 -3.83 25.38
N ASP A 117 1.19 -4.50 24.79
CA ASP A 117 2.59 -4.08 24.88
C ASP A 117 2.84 -2.80 24.09
N LEU A 118 2.07 -2.57 23.03
CA LEU A 118 2.05 -1.32 22.27
C LEU A 118 0.61 -1.01 21.81
N ILE A 119 0.05 0.11 22.28
CA ILE A 119 -1.31 0.56 21.95
C ILE A 119 -1.26 1.96 21.36
N PHE A 120 -1.76 2.11 20.14
CA PHE A 120 -1.86 3.38 19.45
C PHE A 120 -3.19 4.07 19.75
N LEU A 121 -3.22 5.40 19.64
CA LEU A 121 -4.41 6.21 19.94
C LEU A 121 -4.91 6.00 21.37
N TYR A 122 -3.98 5.87 22.33
CA TYR A 122 -4.31 5.51 23.69
C TYR A 122 -5.24 6.55 24.31
N GLN A 123 -6.35 6.08 24.89
CA GLN A 123 -7.43 6.93 25.43
C GLN A 123 -8.01 7.93 24.41
N ASN A 124 -7.98 7.61 23.11
CA ASN A 124 -8.41 8.50 22.01
C ASN A 124 -7.60 9.80 21.91
N THR A 125 -6.31 9.74 22.22
CA THR A 125 -5.38 10.88 22.15
C THR A 125 -4.23 10.62 21.19
N THR A 126 -3.28 11.56 21.10
CA THR A 126 -2.00 11.39 20.40
C THR A 126 -1.01 10.50 21.17
N ALA A 127 -1.36 9.98 22.34
CA ALA A 127 -0.45 9.15 23.12
C ALA A 127 -0.38 7.70 22.62
N VAL A 128 0.78 7.08 22.81
CA VAL A 128 1.02 5.65 22.72
C VAL A 128 1.20 5.09 24.12
N TYR A 129 0.57 3.94 24.40
CA TYR A 129 0.92 3.14 25.58
C TYR A 129 1.97 2.11 25.18
N SER A 130 3.04 1.98 25.98
CA SER A 130 4.15 1.05 25.73
C SER A 130 4.55 0.36 27.03
N ASN A 131 4.55 -0.97 27.02
CA ASN A 131 4.95 -1.82 28.14
C ASN A 131 5.53 -3.15 27.60
N PRO A 132 6.73 -3.12 26.98
CA PRO A 132 7.33 -4.32 26.38
C PRO A 132 7.64 -5.40 27.42
N GLY A 133 7.80 -6.63 26.90
CA GLY A 133 8.32 -7.77 27.67
C GLY A 133 7.28 -8.84 28.01
N ASN A 134 6.00 -8.65 27.68
CA ASN A 134 4.97 -9.69 27.89
C ASN A 134 4.80 -10.55 26.63
N TYR A 135 4.57 -9.89 25.50
CA TYR A 135 4.23 -10.51 24.21
C TYR A 135 5.16 -10.07 23.08
N TYR A 136 5.75 -8.88 23.20
CA TYR A 136 6.78 -8.37 22.32
C TYR A 136 7.98 -7.94 23.14
N ASN A 137 9.14 -8.55 22.84
CA ASN A 137 10.40 -8.24 23.51
C ASN A 137 11.16 -7.20 22.69
N PHE A 138 11.10 -5.93 23.10
CA PHE A 138 11.81 -4.85 22.43
C PHE A 138 12.36 -3.82 23.43
N ASN A 139 13.38 -3.08 23.01
CA ASN A 139 13.90 -1.92 23.71
C ASN A 139 13.06 -0.68 23.33
N PRO A 140 12.38 0.00 24.27
CA PRO A 140 11.61 1.23 24.01
C PRO A 140 12.38 2.31 23.26
N ASP A 141 13.68 2.44 23.54
CA ASP A 141 14.54 3.43 22.90
C ASP A 141 14.73 3.14 21.40
N GLU A 142 14.86 1.86 21.03
CA GLU A 142 15.05 1.43 19.63
C GLU A 142 13.74 1.47 18.82
N ILE A 143 12.59 1.27 19.46
CA ILE A 143 11.30 1.26 18.76
C ILE A 143 10.72 2.67 18.60
N HIS A 144 10.78 3.49 19.64
CA HIS A 144 10.10 4.79 19.62
C HIS A 144 10.90 5.90 20.33
N GLY A 145 12.18 5.70 20.62
CA GLY A 145 13.05 6.72 21.23
C GLY A 145 12.56 7.22 22.59
N ASN A 146 11.83 6.39 23.33
CA ASN A 146 11.12 6.79 24.56
C ASN A 146 10.13 7.98 24.38
N ASP A 147 9.80 8.36 23.14
CA ASP A 147 8.84 9.39 22.80
C ASP A 147 7.51 8.76 22.38
N LEU A 148 6.56 8.78 23.32
CA LEU A 148 5.22 8.20 23.17
C LEU A 148 4.17 9.22 22.69
N GLN A 149 4.58 10.42 22.28
CA GLN A 149 3.67 11.43 21.74
C GLN A 149 3.73 11.43 20.21
N LEU A 150 2.60 11.11 19.60
CA LEU A 150 2.49 11.05 18.14
C LEU A 150 2.33 12.43 17.54
N THR A 151 3.06 12.66 16.44
CA THR A 151 2.78 13.75 15.50
C THR A 151 1.71 13.34 14.49
N ASP A 152 1.62 12.05 14.16
CA ASP A 152 0.54 11.46 13.37
C ASP A 152 0.48 9.93 13.53
N CYS A 153 -0.61 9.32 13.05
CA CYS A 153 -0.77 7.87 12.95
C CYS A 153 -1.55 7.53 11.67
N GLU A 154 -1.02 6.60 10.88
CA GLU A 154 -1.59 6.14 9.63
C GLU A 154 -1.77 4.63 9.65
N VAL A 155 -2.79 4.14 8.95
CA VAL A 155 -3.03 2.71 8.79
C VAL A 155 -3.20 2.40 7.32
N TYR A 156 -2.44 1.43 6.85
CA TYR A 156 -2.43 0.99 5.47
C TYR A 156 -2.94 -0.44 5.39
N ARG A 157 -3.77 -0.73 4.37
CA ARG A 157 -4.02 -2.09 3.92
C ARG A 157 -2.77 -2.59 3.18
N VAL A 158 -2.32 -3.79 3.53
CA VAL A 158 -1.20 -4.47 2.87
C VAL A 158 -1.78 -5.42 1.84
N GLU A 159 -1.50 -5.15 0.57
CA GLU A 159 -1.98 -5.94 -0.56
C GLU A 159 -0.79 -6.64 -1.20
N GLU A 160 -0.84 -7.97 -1.30
CA GLU A 160 0.18 -8.72 -2.04
C GLU A 160 0.15 -8.29 -3.51
N HIS A 161 1.33 -7.95 -4.04
CA HIS A 161 1.45 -7.65 -5.44
C HIS A 161 1.63 -8.97 -6.19
N GLU A 162 0.57 -9.49 -6.81
CA GLU A 162 0.69 -10.58 -7.79
C GLU A 162 1.41 -10.06 -9.04
N LEU A 163 2.74 -9.93 -8.95
CA LEU A 163 3.56 -9.94 -10.16
C LEU A 163 3.49 -11.35 -10.71
N LEU A 164 3.01 -11.50 -11.94
CA LEU A 164 3.14 -12.77 -12.62
C LEU A 164 4.64 -13.11 -12.69
N ASP A 165 5.03 -14.24 -12.09
CA ASP A 165 6.43 -14.72 -12.10
C ASP A 165 7.03 -14.78 -13.51
N LYS A 166 6.16 -14.89 -14.52
CA LYS A 166 6.48 -14.77 -15.94
C LYS A 166 5.49 -13.82 -16.59
N PRO A 167 5.90 -13.02 -17.58
CA PRO A 167 4.95 -12.20 -18.33
C PRO A 167 3.85 -13.09 -18.89
N TRP A 168 2.59 -12.66 -18.76
CA TRP A 168 1.40 -13.38 -19.25
C TRP A 168 1.47 -13.77 -20.74
N ARG A 169 2.39 -13.15 -21.49
CA ARG A 169 2.84 -13.61 -22.80
C ARG A 169 4.36 -13.55 -22.91
N ASN A 170 4.96 -14.61 -23.43
CA ASN A 170 6.37 -14.65 -23.79
C ASN A 170 6.56 -14.07 -25.21
N ILE A 171 6.46 -12.73 -25.34
CA ILE A 171 6.64 -12.04 -26.61
C ILE A 171 8.08 -11.54 -26.71
N LYS A 172 8.80 -11.97 -27.75
CA LYS A 172 10.04 -11.31 -28.19
C LYS A 172 9.66 -9.99 -28.86
N TRP A 173 9.92 -8.88 -28.17
CA TRP A 173 9.70 -7.53 -28.69
C TRP A 173 10.87 -7.07 -29.56
N ASP A 174 11.10 -7.73 -30.69
CA ASP A 174 12.04 -7.24 -31.70
C ASP A 174 11.37 -6.24 -32.66
N SER A 175 12.18 -5.54 -33.46
CA SER A 175 11.70 -4.51 -34.39
C SER A 175 10.73 -5.07 -35.44
N ALA A 176 10.90 -6.34 -35.82
CA ALA A 176 10.06 -7.00 -36.82
C ALA A 176 8.69 -7.36 -36.23
N GLY A 177 8.66 -8.03 -35.09
CA GLY A 177 7.43 -8.41 -34.38
C GLY A 177 6.62 -7.19 -33.91
N LYS A 178 7.30 -6.11 -33.49
CA LYS A 178 6.60 -4.85 -33.18
C LYS A 178 5.95 -4.25 -34.43
N LYS A 179 6.62 -4.29 -35.58
CA LYS A 179 6.07 -3.79 -36.85
C LYS A 179 4.88 -4.63 -37.30
N GLU A 180 5.01 -5.95 -37.27
CA GLU A 180 3.94 -6.89 -37.63
C GLU A 180 2.69 -6.71 -36.76
N LEU A 181 2.86 -6.59 -35.44
CA LEU A 181 1.75 -6.32 -34.53
C LEU A 181 1.06 -4.99 -34.84
N MET A 182 1.84 -3.92 -35.07
CA MET A 182 1.29 -2.62 -35.40
C MET A 182 0.54 -2.63 -36.74
N ASP A 183 1.04 -3.38 -37.73
CA ASP A 183 0.37 -3.53 -39.02
C ASP A 183 -0.90 -4.39 -38.91
N SER A 184 -0.90 -5.42 -38.05
CA SER A 184 -2.11 -6.18 -37.70
C SER A 184 -3.18 -5.31 -37.04
N ILE A 185 -2.80 -4.47 -36.08
CA ILE A 185 -3.70 -3.53 -35.39
C ILE A 185 -4.32 -2.53 -36.37
N LYS A 186 -3.52 -1.95 -37.28
CA LYS A 186 -4.01 -0.99 -38.28
C LYS A 186 -5.04 -1.60 -39.23
N ASN A 187 -4.88 -2.88 -39.56
CA ASN A 187 -5.72 -3.59 -40.51
C ASN A 187 -6.84 -4.41 -39.84
N TYR A 188 -6.97 -4.34 -38.52
CA TYR A 188 -7.99 -5.06 -37.77
C TYR A 188 -9.40 -4.58 -38.17
N SER A 189 -10.25 -5.53 -38.55
CA SER A 189 -11.67 -5.29 -38.84
C SER A 189 -12.52 -6.21 -37.96
N PRO A 190 -13.58 -5.70 -37.30
CA PRO A 190 -14.52 -6.54 -36.56
C PRO A 190 -15.13 -7.61 -37.48
N MET A 191 -15.29 -8.81 -36.92
CA MET A 191 -15.85 -9.95 -37.66
C MET A 191 -17.37 -9.81 -37.88
N VAL A 192 -18.03 -8.94 -37.10
CA VAL A 192 -19.47 -8.69 -37.16
C VAL A 192 -19.73 -7.35 -37.83
N SER A 193 -20.57 -7.35 -38.86
CA SER A 193 -20.92 -6.16 -39.65
C SER A 193 -21.73 -5.11 -38.90
N SER A 194 -22.21 -5.41 -37.69
CA SER A 194 -22.92 -4.47 -36.81
C SER A 194 -21.99 -3.56 -36.01
N VAL A 195 -20.67 -3.77 -36.08
CA VAL A 195 -19.67 -2.95 -35.39
C VAL A 195 -18.90 -2.11 -36.40
N ASP A 196 -19.26 -0.83 -36.51
CA ASP A 196 -18.66 0.09 -37.47
C ASP A 196 -17.24 0.55 -37.09
N GLN A 197 -16.85 0.40 -35.82
CA GLN A 197 -15.57 0.87 -35.31
C GLN A 197 -15.08 0.06 -34.10
N ALA A 198 -13.80 -0.32 -34.11
CA ALA A 198 -13.08 -0.82 -32.93
C ALA A 198 -12.30 0.33 -32.28
N ARG A 199 -12.36 0.42 -30.95
CA ARG A 199 -11.52 1.33 -30.15
C ARG A 199 -10.53 0.49 -29.35
N ILE A 200 -9.24 0.77 -29.53
CA ILE A 200 -8.16 0.01 -28.91
C ILE A 200 -7.52 0.90 -27.84
N LEU A 201 -7.54 0.43 -26.59
CA LEU A 201 -6.80 1.04 -25.48
C LEU A 201 -5.46 0.33 -25.33
N LEU A 202 -4.37 1.04 -25.58
CA LEU A 202 -3.02 0.54 -25.35
C LEU A 202 -2.59 0.93 -23.93
N ILE A 203 -2.35 -0.05 -23.08
CA ILE A 203 -1.86 0.13 -21.71
C ILE A 203 -0.42 -0.37 -21.66
N GLY A 204 0.48 0.45 -21.13
CA GLY A 204 1.89 0.10 -20.95
C GLY A 204 2.59 1.09 -20.03
N HIS A 205 3.79 0.75 -19.58
CA HIS A 205 4.63 1.68 -18.82
C HIS A 205 4.94 2.93 -19.65
N VAL A 206 4.70 4.11 -19.08
CA VAL A 206 5.03 5.41 -19.69
C VAL A 206 6.55 5.58 -19.66
N TRP A 207 7.21 5.44 -20.81
CA TRP A 207 8.59 5.84 -21.00
C TRP A 207 8.62 7.33 -21.34
N GLN A 208 9.13 8.15 -20.40
CA GLN A 208 9.51 9.52 -20.70
C GLN A 208 10.68 9.52 -21.70
N GLN A 209 10.38 9.70 -22.99
CA GLN A 209 11.25 10.45 -23.88
C GLN A 209 10.41 11.46 -24.67
N ARG A 210 10.60 12.74 -24.31
CA ARG A 210 10.10 13.90 -25.03
C ARG A 210 10.79 13.98 -26.40
N HIS A 211 10.03 14.44 -27.40
CA HIS A 211 10.46 14.84 -28.75
C HIS A 211 10.65 13.72 -29.79
N GLN A 212 9.58 13.01 -30.18
CA GLN A 212 9.34 12.63 -31.59
C GLN A 212 7.99 11.94 -31.86
N SER A 213 7.21 11.57 -30.84
CA SER A 213 5.94 10.84 -31.01
C SER A 213 4.72 11.70 -31.36
N ASP A 214 4.75 13.02 -31.14
CA ASP A 214 3.59 13.88 -31.39
C ASP A 214 3.27 14.05 -32.89
N HIS A 215 4.23 13.77 -33.77
CA HIS A 215 3.99 13.77 -35.21
C HIS A 215 3.33 12.48 -35.74
N ALA A 216 3.41 11.35 -35.02
CA ALA A 216 2.81 10.10 -35.49
C ALA A 216 1.32 9.97 -35.14
N VAL A 217 0.92 10.45 -33.96
CA VAL A 217 -0.47 10.33 -33.47
C VAL A 217 -1.40 11.32 -34.17
N SER A 218 -0.93 12.53 -34.47
CA SER A 218 -1.72 13.52 -35.24
C SER A 218 -1.93 13.12 -36.70
N HIS A 219 -1.06 12.28 -37.27
CA HIS A 219 -1.16 11.85 -38.67
C HIS A 219 -2.20 10.75 -38.91
N LEU A 220 -2.58 9.98 -37.88
CA LEU A 220 -3.58 8.91 -37.99
C LEU A 220 -5.03 9.42 -37.93
N GLN A 221 -5.29 10.58 -37.32
CA GLN A 221 -6.65 11.15 -37.26
C GLN A 221 -7.09 11.85 -38.57
N ASN A 222 -6.18 12.19 -39.48
CA ASN A 222 -6.49 13.05 -40.63
C ASN A 222 -6.73 12.35 -41.99
N LYS A 223 -6.59 11.02 -42.10
CA LYS A 223 -6.78 10.33 -43.40
C LYS A 223 -8.20 9.82 -43.70
N ALA A 224 -9.17 10.01 -42.81
CA ALA A 224 -10.54 9.48 -43.00
C ALA A 224 -11.53 10.44 -43.71
N LYS A 225 -11.10 11.59 -44.24
CA LYS A 225 -12.01 12.59 -44.85
C LYS A 225 -11.91 12.80 -46.37
N GLN A 226 -11.11 12.03 -47.10
CA GLN A 226 -11.03 12.17 -48.56
C GLN A 226 -11.05 10.82 -49.28
N LYS A 227 -12.22 10.18 -49.33
CA LYS A 227 -12.60 9.28 -50.42
C LYS A 227 -14.11 9.01 -50.41
N LYS A 228 -14.88 10.06 -50.72
CA LYS A 228 -16.24 9.97 -51.27
C LYS A 228 -16.41 11.06 -52.33
N ARG A 229 -16.01 10.73 -53.55
CA ARG A 229 -16.67 11.14 -54.80
C ARG A 229 -16.70 9.90 -55.67
#